data_AF-A0A6B9V7M3-F1
#
_entry.id   AF-A0A6B9V7M3-F1
#
_cell.length_a   1.000
_cell.length_b   1.000
_cell.length_c   1.000
_cell.angle_alpha   90.00
_cell.angle_beta   90.00
_cell.angle_gamma   90.00
#
_symmetry.space_group_name_H-M   'P 1'
#
loop_
_entity.id
_entity.type
_entity.pdbx_description
1 polymer ?
#
loop_
_entity_poly.entity_id
_entity_poly.type
_entity_poly.pdbx_seq_one_letter_code
_entity_poly.pdbx_strand_id
1 'polypeptide(L)'
;MQQGLPRPLHLFAVRASDSHNGNHAGLLHKLGLSDAECEAAVVASNVPEAPPIPPKPASLVGTPVVPSLPLNRRPRHNRRMPVLREAFQETTISPANFVYPIFIHEGEEDTPTGAMPGCYRLRWRHELVQESSTGNEAYNDNGLVPRSIRLLKDKFPDLDMYDNLSQKIEDVMTAKAIPFPLDGEYTSFLNTG
;
A
#
# COMPACT_ATOMS: atom_id res chain seq x y z
N MET A 1 -14.80 11.15 -25.00
CA MET A 1 -16.10 11.56 -24.43
C MET A 1 -16.39 10.71 -23.20
N GLN A 2 -16.22 11.30 -22.02
CA GLN A 2 -17.05 11.15 -20.81
C GLN A 2 -16.27 11.82 -19.67
N GLN A 3 -16.59 13.09 -19.47
CA GLN A 3 -16.10 13.96 -18.42
C GLN A 3 -16.68 13.47 -17.08
N GLY A 4 -15.83 13.30 -16.07
CA GLY A 4 -16.24 12.88 -14.73
C GLY A 4 -17.14 13.93 -14.07
N LEU A 5 -18.37 13.55 -13.72
CA LEU A 5 -19.27 14.39 -12.93
C LEU A 5 -18.63 14.67 -11.55
N PRO A 6 -18.59 15.93 -11.08
CA PRO A 6 -18.10 16.23 -9.74
C PRO A 6 -19.08 15.66 -8.70
N ARG A 7 -18.53 14.92 -7.72
CA ARG A 7 -19.29 14.39 -6.58
C ARG A 7 -19.97 15.54 -5.83
N PRO A 8 -21.25 15.45 -5.47
CA PRO A 8 -21.91 16.50 -4.71
C PRO A 8 -21.23 16.60 -3.34
N LEU A 9 -20.58 17.74 -3.08
CA LEU A 9 -20.22 18.13 -1.72
C LEU A 9 -21.53 18.28 -0.97
N HIS A 10 -21.82 17.35 -0.07
CA HIS A 10 -22.91 17.50 0.88
C HIS A 10 -22.49 18.64 1.82
N LEU A 11 -22.78 19.87 1.41
CA LEU A 11 -22.59 21.06 2.21
C LEU A 11 -23.52 20.90 3.41
N PHE A 12 -22.98 20.41 4.53
CA PHE A 12 -23.64 20.51 5.82
C PHE A 12 -23.63 21.99 6.19
N ALA A 13 -24.58 22.74 5.64
CA ALA A 13 -24.93 24.06 6.12
C ALA A 13 -25.52 23.87 7.52
N VAL A 14 -24.68 23.96 8.55
CA VAL A 14 -25.15 24.22 9.91
C VAL A 14 -25.76 25.62 9.87
N ARG A 15 -27.06 25.71 9.62
CA ARG A 15 -27.80 26.96 9.82
C ARG A 15 -27.84 27.20 11.32
N ALA A 16 -27.00 28.10 11.81
CA ALA A 16 -27.24 28.76 13.08
C ALA A 16 -28.63 29.43 12.97
N SER A 17 -29.51 29.08 13.92
CA SER A 17 -30.95 29.39 13.97
C SER A 17 -31.42 30.56 13.09
N ASP A 18 -32.20 30.26 12.06
CA ASP A 18 -33.08 31.26 11.45
C ASP A 18 -34.13 31.67 12.49
N SER A 19 -34.22 32.98 12.77
CA SER A 19 -35.25 33.52 13.66
C SER A 19 -36.62 33.39 13.01
N HIS A 20 -37.33 32.31 13.30
CA HIS A 20 -38.77 32.26 13.05
C HIS A 20 -39.51 32.87 14.24
N ASN A 21 -40.02 34.08 14.01
CA ASN A 21 -41.06 34.69 14.83
C ASN A 21 -42.36 33.91 14.59
N GLY A 22 -42.53 32.83 15.35
CA GLY A 22 -43.70 31.97 15.31
C GLY A 22 -44.03 31.54 16.73
N ASN A 23 -45.22 31.92 17.19
CA ASN A 23 -45.76 31.62 18.50
C ASN A 23 -45.89 30.10 18.72
N HIS A 24 -44.82 29.43 19.16
CA HIS A 24 -44.86 28.05 19.63
C HIS A 24 -44.15 27.95 20.98
N ALA A 25 -44.88 27.39 21.94
CA ALA A 25 -44.52 27.26 23.35
C ALA A 25 -43.20 26.48 23.53
N GLY A 26 -42.12 27.23 23.79
CA GLY A 26 -40.78 26.72 24.06
C GLY A 26 -39.88 27.90 24.38
N LEU A 27 -40.06 28.44 25.59
CA LEU A 27 -39.51 29.71 26.02
C LEU A 27 -37.99 29.60 26.25
N LEU A 28 -37.19 29.63 25.18
CA LEU A 28 -35.77 29.99 25.29
C LEU A 28 -35.73 31.49 25.60
N HIS A 29 -35.67 31.83 26.89
CA HIS A 29 -35.30 33.17 27.33
C HIS A 29 -33.93 33.51 26.74
N LYS A 30 -33.89 34.16 25.58
CA LYS A 30 -32.70 34.87 25.14
C LYS A 30 -32.47 35.95 26.18
N LEU A 31 -31.35 35.89 26.90
CA LEU A 31 -31.03 36.84 27.96
C LEU A 31 -30.92 38.28 27.43
N GLY A 32 -30.83 38.46 26.10
CA GLY A 32 -30.84 39.78 25.47
C GLY A 32 -29.55 40.58 25.68
N LEU A 33 -28.57 40.03 26.41
CA LEU A 33 -27.23 40.58 26.55
C LEU A 33 -26.45 40.42 25.25
N SER A 34 -25.70 41.46 24.90
CA SER A 34 -24.63 41.39 23.92
C SER A 34 -23.44 40.57 24.45
N ASP A 35 -22.60 40.04 23.55
CA ASP A 35 -21.43 39.24 23.93
C ASP A 35 -20.51 39.99 24.92
N ALA A 36 -20.34 41.31 24.73
CA ALA A 36 -19.54 42.16 25.60
C ALA A 36 -20.12 42.31 27.02
N GLU A 37 -21.45 42.39 27.16
CA GLU A 37 -22.13 42.44 28.46
C GLU A 37 -22.06 41.09 29.17
N CYS A 38 -22.10 39.98 28.42
CA CYS A 38 -21.89 38.63 28.94
C CYS A 38 -20.46 38.46 29.47
N GLU A 39 -19.44 38.89 28.72
CA GLU A 39 -18.04 38.85 29.16
C GLU A 39 -17.82 39.72 30.40
N ALA A 40 -18.35 40.94 30.43
CA ALA A 40 -18.28 41.82 31.59
C ALA A 40 -18.97 41.20 32.83
N ALA A 41 -20.11 40.53 32.65
CA ALA A 41 -20.80 39.85 33.74
C ALA A 41 -20.00 38.66 34.29
N VAL A 42 -19.36 37.87 33.41
CA VAL A 42 -18.46 36.78 33.81
C VAL A 42 -17.25 37.32 34.58
N VAL A 43 -16.64 38.41 34.11
CA VAL A 43 -15.53 39.10 34.80
C VAL A 43 -15.96 39.65 36.16
N ALA A 44 -17.20 40.13 36.27
CA ALA A 44 -17.82 40.59 37.53
C ALA A 44 -18.29 39.44 38.44
N SER A 45 -17.95 38.18 38.12
CA SER A 45 -18.41 36.97 38.83
C SER A 45 -19.93 36.75 38.83
N ASN A 46 -20.66 37.42 37.94
CA ASN A 46 -22.11 37.36 37.84
C ASN A 46 -22.51 36.51 36.62
N VAL A 47 -22.21 35.20 36.68
CA VAL A 47 -22.48 34.25 35.59
C VAL A 47 -23.98 33.97 35.51
N PRO A 48 -24.61 34.10 34.34
CA PRO A 48 -26.04 33.77 34.20
C PRO A 48 -26.29 32.28 34.44
N GLU A 49 -27.35 31.97 35.16
CA GLU A 49 -27.77 30.59 35.43
C GLU A 49 -28.05 29.86 34.10
N ALA A 50 -27.47 28.66 33.96
CA ALA A 50 -27.63 27.89 32.74
C ALA A 50 -29.12 27.53 32.54
N PRO A 51 -29.65 27.65 31.31
CA PRO A 51 -31.02 27.25 31.04
C PRO A 51 -31.21 25.76 31.37
N PRO A 52 -32.41 25.36 31.84
CA PRO A 52 -32.67 23.98 32.22
C PRO A 52 -32.42 23.06 31.02
N ILE A 53 -31.67 21.98 31.25
CA ILE A 53 -31.34 21.00 30.23
C ILE A 53 -32.65 20.39 29.70
N PRO A 54 -32.92 20.44 28.38
CA PRO A 54 -34.13 19.83 27.84
C PRO A 54 -34.17 18.32 28.13
N PRO A 55 -35.35 17.74 28.38
CA PRO A 55 -35.46 16.33 28.68
C PRO A 55 -34.93 15.49 27.52
N LYS A 56 -34.12 14.49 27.83
CA LYS A 56 -33.59 13.56 26.83
C LYS A 56 -34.77 12.85 26.15
N PRO A 57 -34.87 12.85 24.81
CA PRO A 57 -35.97 12.19 24.11
C PRO A 57 -36.00 10.70 24.46
N ALA A 58 -37.19 10.21 24.82
CA ALA A 58 -37.42 8.80 25.09
C ALA A 58 -37.22 7.99 23.80
N SER A 59 -36.58 6.83 23.91
CA SER A 59 -36.50 5.86 22.82
C SER A 59 -37.90 5.34 22.46
N LEU A 60 -38.12 5.03 21.18
CA LEU A 60 -39.36 4.42 20.71
C LEU A 60 -39.62 3.07 21.42
N VAL A 61 -40.88 2.79 21.72
CA VAL A 61 -41.34 1.52 22.33
C VAL A 61 -40.89 0.35 21.46
N GLY A 62 -40.25 -0.65 22.08
CA GLY A 62 -39.73 -1.85 21.39
C GLY A 62 -38.27 -1.77 20.97
N THR A 63 -37.58 -0.65 21.21
CA THR A 63 -36.12 -0.59 21.00
C THR A 63 -35.41 -1.49 22.02
N PRO A 64 -34.62 -2.50 21.60
CA PRO A 64 -33.87 -3.32 22.54
C PRO A 64 -32.83 -2.46 23.26
N VAL A 65 -32.83 -2.51 24.59
CA VAL A 65 -31.81 -1.84 25.40
C VAL A 65 -30.51 -2.64 25.27
N VAL A 66 -29.58 -2.15 24.44
CA VAL A 66 -28.26 -2.76 24.27
C VAL A 66 -27.30 -2.18 25.32
N PRO A 67 -26.85 -2.97 26.32
CA PRO A 67 -25.87 -2.48 27.28
C PRO A 67 -24.54 -2.21 26.57
N SER A 68 -24.00 -1.01 26.75
CA SER A 68 -22.67 -0.69 26.23
C SER A 68 -21.62 -1.40 27.07
N LEU A 69 -20.81 -2.26 26.47
CA LEU A 69 -19.64 -2.82 27.13
C LEU A 69 -18.66 -1.67 27.51
N PRO A 70 -18.15 -1.61 28.76
CA PRO A 70 -17.24 -0.56 29.23
C PRO A 70 -15.81 -0.84 28.73
N LEU A 71 -15.61 -0.70 27.41
CA LEU A 71 -14.31 -0.86 26.77
C LEU A 71 -13.65 0.50 26.57
N ASN A 72 -12.47 0.69 27.17
CA ASN A 72 -11.67 1.91 27.03
C ASN A 72 -11.07 2.08 25.62
N ARG A 73 -10.91 0.99 24.87
CA ARG A 73 -10.41 1.02 23.49
C ARG A 73 -11.37 0.31 22.55
N ARG A 74 -11.65 0.93 21.41
CA ARG A 74 -12.51 0.37 20.35
C ARG A 74 -11.78 0.46 19.00
N PRO A 75 -10.90 -0.51 18.65
CA PRO A 75 -10.14 -0.49 17.40
C PRO A 75 -10.99 -0.41 16.12
N ARG A 76 -12.28 -0.74 16.21
CA ARG A 76 -13.26 -0.51 15.12
C ARG A 76 -13.49 0.97 14.79
N HIS A 77 -13.19 1.91 15.70
CA HIS A 77 -13.32 3.35 15.44
C HIS A 77 -12.36 3.80 14.34
N ASN A 78 -11.10 3.33 14.36
CA ASN A 78 -10.10 3.64 13.32
C ASN A 78 -10.46 3.03 11.95
N ARG A 79 -11.49 2.18 11.90
CA ARG A 79 -11.97 1.50 10.69
C ARG A 79 -13.31 2.03 10.18
N ARG A 80 -13.87 3.08 10.80
CA ARG A 80 -15.22 3.62 10.52
C ARG A 80 -15.30 4.36 9.18
N MET A 81 -14.23 5.00 8.75
CA MET A 81 -14.19 5.84 7.54
C MET A 81 -12.91 5.55 6.75
N PRO A 82 -12.91 5.69 5.40
CA PRO A 82 -11.72 5.52 4.58
C PRO A 82 -10.56 6.41 5.03
N VAL A 83 -10.82 7.70 5.30
CA VAL A 83 -9.80 8.66 5.78
C VAL A 83 -9.16 8.21 7.10
N LEU A 84 -9.93 7.59 8.00
CA LEU A 84 -9.36 7.06 9.26
C LEU A 84 -8.48 5.84 8.99
N ARG A 85 -8.85 4.98 8.04
CA ARG A 85 -8.03 3.82 7.69
C ARG A 85 -6.71 4.24 7.05
N GLU A 86 -6.75 5.27 6.21
CA GLU A 86 -5.58 5.84 5.53
C GLU A 86 -4.64 6.55 6.53
N ALA A 87 -5.17 7.38 7.43
CA ALA A 87 -4.37 8.08 8.44
C ALA A 87 -3.66 7.14 9.43
N PHE A 88 -4.22 5.95 9.66
CA PHE A 88 -3.65 4.91 10.53
C PHE A 88 -3.07 3.72 9.75
N GLN A 89 -2.81 3.86 8.44
CA GLN A 89 -2.20 2.80 7.64
C GLN A 89 -0.71 2.66 7.99
N GLU A 90 -0.28 1.47 8.37
CA GLU A 90 1.10 1.21 8.80
C GLU A 90 2.04 0.93 7.63
N THR A 91 1.54 0.31 6.56
CA THR A 91 2.35 -0.15 5.43
C THR A 91 1.83 0.43 4.13
N THR A 92 2.74 0.98 3.32
CA THR A 92 2.45 1.41 1.95
C THR A 92 3.31 0.59 1.01
N ILE A 93 2.71 0.12 -0.09
CA ILE A 93 3.42 -0.59 -1.14
C ILE A 93 3.44 0.31 -2.36
N SER A 94 4.63 0.58 -2.87
CA SER A 94 4.86 1.33 -4.09
C SER A 94 5.37 0.40 -5.20
N PRO A 95 5.23 0.78 -6.48
CA PRO A 95 5.82 0.03 -7.59
C PRO A 95 7.32 -0.27 -7.42
N ALA A 96 8.07 0.60 -6.74
CA ALA A 96 9.49 0.44 -6.47
C ALA A 96 9.80 -0.70 -5.47
N ASN A 97 8.79 -1.21 -4.74
CA ASN A 97 8.96 -2.35 -3.84
C ASN A 97 8.87 -3.71 -4.56
N PHE A 98 8.60 -3.72 -5.87
CA PHE A 98 8.47 -4.96 -6.63
C PHE A 98 9.72 -5.26 -7.44
N VAL A 99 10.19 -6.49 -7.31
CA VAL A 99 11.16 -7.10 -8.23
C VAL A 99 10.38 -8.01 -9.17
N TYR A 100 10.61 -7.87 -10.47
CA TYR A 100 9.94 -8.66 -11.49
C TYR A 100 10.87 -9.78 -11.98
N PRO A 101 10.64 -11.05 -11.59
CA PRO A 101 11.45 -12.16 -12.06
C PRO A 101 11.11 -12.47 -13.52
N ILE A 102 12.14 -12.63 -14.35
CA ILE A 102 12.01 -12.95 -15.77
C ILE A 102 12.72 -14.28 -16.03
N PHE A 103 12.08 -15.16 -16.79
CA PHE A 103 12.68 -16.40 -17.25
C PHE A 103 13.13 -16.23 -18.69
N ILE A 104 14.40 -16.53 -18.95
CA ILE A 104 14.99 -16.48 -20.30
C ILE A 104 15.42 -17.89 -20.64
N HIS A 105 15.16 -18.31 -21.87
CA HIS A 105 15.68 -19.56 -22.40
C HIS A 105 16.19 -19.35 -23.83
N GLU A 106 17.05 -20.25 -24.26
CA GLU A 106 17.37 -20.36 -25.68
C GLU A 106 16.23 -21.05 -26.41
N GLY A 107 15.80 -20.44 -27.52
CA GLY A 107 14.65 -20.87 -28.30
C GLY A 107 14.15 -19.77 -29.22
N GLU A 108 13.42 -20.16 -30.27
CA GLU A 108 12.92 -19.21 -31.26
C GLU A 108 11.61 -18.52 -30.82
N GLU A 109 10.87 -19.15 -29.92
CA GLU A 109 9.53 -18.75 -29.49
C GLU A 109 9.39 -18.71 -27.96
N ASP A 110 8.51 -17.82 -27.49
CA ASP A 110 8.20 -17.69 -26.06
C ASP A 110 7.38 -18.89 -25.60
N THR A 111 7.92 -19.66 -24.67
CA THR A 111 7.30 -20.91 -24.21
C THR A 111 6.50 -20.68 -22.92
N PRO A 112 5.18 -21.00 -22.87
CA PRO A 112 4.40 -20.86 -21.66
C PRO A 112 4.87 -21.86 -20.60
N THR A 113 4.96 -21.40 -19.34
CA THR A 113 5.31 -22.29 -18.22
C THR A 113 4.06 -22.91 -17.64
N GLY A 114 3.84 -24.22 -17.88
CA GLY A 114 2.60 -24.90 -17.47
C GLY A 114 2.28 -24.85 -15.97
N ALA A 115 3.29 -24.80 -15.11
CA ALA A 115 3.11 -24.71 -13.65
C ALA A 115 2.75 -23.30 -13.15
N MET A 116 2.97 -22.26 -13.96
CA MET A 116 2.76 -20.85 -13.61
C MET A 116 1.94 -20.16 -14.71
N PRO A 117 0.60 -20.23 -14.63
CA PRO A 117 -0.27 -19.59 -15.63
C PRO A 117 0.03 -18.09 -15.76
N GLY A 118 0.22 -17.63 -17.00
CA GLY A 118 0.58 -16.24 -17.29
C GLY A 118 2.07 -15.93 -17.25
N CYS A 119 2.92 -16.89 -16.88
CA CYS A 119 4.37 -16.77 -16.95
C CYS A 119 4.92 -17.44 -18.21
N TYR A 120 5.82 -16.74 -18.89
CA TYR A 120 6.46 -17.21 -20.12
C TYR A 120 7.96 -17.27 -19.92
N ARG A 121 8.59 -18.26 -20.55
CA ARG A 121 10.02 -18.26 -20.79
C ARG A 121 10.23 -17.45 -22.05
N LEU A 122 10.98 -16.36 -21.93
CA LEU A 122 11.25 -15.43 -23.02
C LEU A 122 12.33 -16.00 -23.92
N ARG A 123 12.09 -15.91 -25.22
CA ARG A 123 13.01 -16.33 -26.27
C ARG A 123 14.29 -15.51 -26.26
N TRP A 124 15.41 -16.18 -26.52
CA TRP A 124 16.69 -15.55 -26.81
C TRP A 124 17.25 -16.08 -28.11
N ARG A 125 17.58 -15.17 -29.03
CA ARG A 125 18.14 -15.50 -30.34
C ARG A 125 19.63 -15.80 -30.17
N HIS A 126 20.04 -17.07 -30.04
CA HIS A 126 21.36 -17.61 -30.43
C HIS A 126 21.54 -19.07 -29.97
N GLU A 127 22.57 -19.74 -30.51
CA GLU A 127 22.85 -21.18 -30.39
C GLU A 127 23.45 -21.63 -29.04
N LEU A 128 22.91 -22.77 -28.60
CA LEU A 128 23.45 -23.86 -27.79
C LEU A 128 24.14 -23.54 -26.45
N VAL A 129 23.32 -23.48 -25.39
CA VAL A 129 23.72 -23.85 -24.02
C VAL A 129 24.23 -25.29 -24.03
N GLN A 130 25.49 -25.48 -23.64
CA GLN A 130 26.03 -26.81 -23.38
C GLN A 130 25.85 -27.16 -21.90
N GLU A 131 25.02 -28.16 -21.61
CA GLU A 131 24.91 -28.69 -20.26
C GLU A 131 26.13 -29.57 -19.96
N SER A 132 26.92 -29.20 -18.95
CA SER A 132 28.02 -30.00 -18.42
C SER A 132 27.75 -30.31 -16.95
N SER A 133 28.15 -31.51 -16.51
CA SER A 133 28.02 -31.92 -15.10
C SER A 133 28.79 -31.01 -14.13
N THR A 134 29.85 -30.36 -14.62
CA THR A 134 30.70 -29.43 -13.86
C THR A 134 30.10 -28.01 -13.77
N GLY A 135 29.08 -27.68 -14.57
CA GLY A 135 28.45 -26.36 -14.55
C GLY A 135 29.30 -25.23 -15.16
N ASN A 136 30.25 -25.56 -16.06
CA ASN A 136 31.17 -24.59 -16.67
C ASN A 136 30.46 -23.42 -17.36
N GLU A 137 29.24 -23.65 -17.86
CA GLU A 137 28.43 -22.64 -18.55
C GLU A 137 28.00 -21.47 -17.64
N ALA A 138 28.00 -21.65 -16.32
CA ALA A 138 27.66 -20.57 -15.37
C ALA A 138 28.64 -19.39 -15.43
N TYR A 139 29.90 -19.63 -15.83
CA TYR A 139 30.96 -18.62 -15.91
C TYR A 139 31.31 -18.23 -17.35
N ASN A 140 30.53 -18.70 -18.33
CA ASN A 140 30.78 -18.39 -19.73
C ASN A 140 30.41 -16.94 -20.03
N ASP A 141 31.40 -16.10 -20.36
CA ASP A 141 31.19 -14.70 -20.74
C ASP A 141 30.28 -14.52 -21.95
N ASN A 142 30.18 -15.54 -22.80
CA ASN A 142 29.31 -15.60 -23.97
C ASN A 142 28.04 -16.43 -23.71
N GLY A 143 27.75 -16.79 -22.46
CA GLY A 143 26.56 -17.53 -22.08
C GLY A 143 25.28 -16.71 -22.21
N LEU A 144 24.13 -17.37 -22.05
CA LEU A 144 22.81 -16.76 -22.18
C LEU A 144 22.63 -15.55 -21.23
N VAL A 145 22.92 -15.73 -19.95
CA VAL A 145 22.68 -14.74 -18.90
C VAL A 145 23.55 -13.48 -19.12
N PRO A 146 24.89 -13.56 -19.25
CA PRO A 146 25.71 -12.36 -19.49
C PRO A 146 25.32 -11.60 -20.77
N ARG A 147 24.99 -12.31 -21.88
CA ARG A 147 24.54 -11.67 -23.12
C ARG A 147 23.21 -10.94 -22.95
N SER A 148 22.25 -11.56 -22.26
CA SER A 148 20.95 -10.95 -22.00
C SER A 148 21.04 -9.68 -21.16
N ILE A 149 21.92 -9.70 -20.15
CA ILE A 149 22.20 -8.56 -19.30
C ILE A 149 22.83 -7.42 -20.10
N ARG A 150 23.87 -7.67 -20.92
CA ARG A 150 24.54 -6.62 -21.71
C ARG A 150 23.53 -5.89 -22.60
N LEU A 151 22.72 -6.65 -23.33
CA LEU A 151 21.71 -6.08 -24.23
C LEU A 151 20.63 -5.29 -23.47
N LEU A 152 20.20 -5.79 -22.30
CA LEU A 152 19.20 -5.09 -21.48
C LEU A 152 19.75 -3.80 -20.90
N LYS A 153 20.99 -3.79 -20.41
CA LYS A 153 21.66 -2.57 -19.92
C LYS A 153 21.96 -1.57 -21.04
N ASP A 154 22.32 -2.03 -22.23
CA ASP A 154 22.51 -1.16 -23.39
C ASP A 154 21.21 -0.43 -23.78
N LYS A 155 20.06 -1.12 -23.65
CA LYS A 155 18.74 -0.55 -23.97
C LYS A 155 18.14 0.26 -22.82
N PHE A 156 18.37 -0.17 -21.58
CA PHE A 156 17.82 0.40 -20.35
C PHE A 156 18.94 0.55 -19.30
N PRO A 157 19.77 1.61 -19.40
CA PRO A 157 20.92 1.78 -18.52
C PRO A 157 20.56 1.96 -17.05
N ASP A 158 19.38 2.54 -16.77
CA ASP A 158 18.90 2.82 -15.41
C ASP A 158 18.19 1.60 -14.76
N LEU A 159 18.14 0.44 -15.43
CA LEU A 159 17.45 -0.75 -14.93
C LEU A 159 18.33 -1.53 -13.95
N ASP A 160 17.90 -1.59 -12.69
CA ASP A 160 18.51 -2.47 -11.69
C ASP A 160 18.18 -3.94 -12.00
N MET A 161 19.22 -4.73 -12.25
CA MET A 161 19.11 -6.16 -12.52
C MET A 161 19.82 -6.97 -11.43
N TYR A 162 19.19 -8.08 -11.05
CA TYR A 162 19.71 -9.05 -10.09
C TYR A 162 19.77 -10.43 -10.77
N ASP A 163 20.84 -11.18 -10.53
CA ASP A 163 20.94 -12.58 -10.95
C ASP A 163 20.60 -13.53 -9.78
N ASN A 164 20.45 -14.83 -10.08
CA ASN A 164 20.14 -15.84 -9.06
C ASN A 164 21.26 -16.06 -8.05
N LEU A 165 22.47 -15.58 -8.34
CA LEU A 165 23.60 -15.55 -7.39
C LEU A 165 23.53 -14.33 -6.46
N SER A 166 22.46 -13.54 -6.56
CA SER A 166 22.08 -12.44 -5.66
C SER A 166 23.08 -11.29 -5.61
N GLN A 167 23.87 -11.08 -6.67
CA GLN A 167 24.72 -9.90 -6.77
C GLN A 167 24.07 -8.85 -7.68
N LYS A 168 24.16 -7.58 -7.27
CA LYS A 168 23.78 -6.48 -8.15
C LYS A 168 24.69 -6.55 -9.37
N ILE A 169 24.11 -6.64 -10.56
CA ILE A 169 24.89 -6.95 -11.78
C ILE A 169 25.89 -5.83 -12.15
N GLU A 170 25.73 -4.62 -11.61
CA GLU A 170 26.75 -3.56 -11.71
C GLU A 170 28.11 -3.96 -11.13
N ASP A 171 28.10 -4.78 -10.07
CA ASP A 171 29.32 -5.30 -9.45
C ASP A 171 29.92 -6.43 -10.29
N VAL A 172 29.10 -7.25 -10.95
CA VAL A 172 29.53 -8.39 -11.79
C VAL A 172 30.23 -7.93 -13.07
N MET A 173 29.80 -6.81 -13.68
CA MET A 173 30.45 -6.23 -14.86
C MET A 173 31.82 -5.61 -14.54
N THR A 174 32.06 -5.25 -13.27
CA THR A 174 33.30 -4.61 -12.80
C THR A 174 34.24 -5.62 -12.12
N ALA A 175 33.70 -6.67 -11.50
CA ALA A 175 34.43 -7.73 -10.84
C ALA A 175 34.98 -8.75 -11.84
N LYS A 176 36.06 -8.33 -12.50
CA LYS A 176 36.99 -9.23 -13.18
C LYS A 176 37.52 -10.26 -12.18
N ALA A 177 37.26 -11.54 -12.44
CA ALA A 177 37.88 -12.72 -11.84
C ALA A 177 37.75 -12.89 -10.31
N ILE A 178 36.69 -13.56 -9.87
CA ILE A 178 36.78 -14.38 -8.65
C ILE A 178 37.12 -15.80 -9.12
N PRO A 179 38.37 -16.28 -8.96
CA PRO A 179 38.71 -17.66 -9.29
C PRO A 179 38.08 -18.57 -8.23
N PHE A 180 37.02 -19.28 -8.60
CA PHE A 180 36.64 -20.47 -7.86
C PHE A 180 37.68 -21.56 -8.21
N PRO A 181 38.41 -22.13 -7.23
CA PRO A 181 39.40 -23.14 -7.53
C PRO A 181 38.69 -24.41 -8.01
N LEU A 182 38.89 -24.74 -9.30
CA LEU A 182 38.35 -25.94 -9.96
C LEU A 182 39.30 -27.15 -9.84
N ASP A 183 40.00 -27.28 -8.71
CA ASP A 183 40.88 -28.44 -8.46
C ASP A 183 40.38 -29.18 -7.22
N GLY A 184 39.45 -30.13 -7.43
CA GLY A 184 38.92 -30.99 -6.37
C GLY A 184 38.07 -32.11 -6.95
N GLU A 185 38.63 -33.31 -6.98
CA GLU A 185 38.10 -34.54 -7.55
C GLU A 185 36.64 -34.84 -7.13
N TYR A 186 35.72 -34.87 -8.11
CA TYR A 186 34.40 -35.51 -7.98
C TYR A 186 34.22 -36.54 -9.09
N THR A 187 35.14 -37.50 -9.17
CA THR A 187 34.99 -38.69 -9.99
C THR A 187 35.08 -39.93 -9.09
N SER A 188 33.93 -40.39 -8.56
CA SER A 188 33.61 -41.83 -8.38
C SER A 188 32.39 -42.04 -7.49
N PHE A 189 31.15 -41.90 -8.00
CA PHE A 189 29.98 -42.51 -7.36
C PHE A 189 28.88 -42.90 -8.36
N LEU A 190 29.24 -43.48 -9.51
CA LEU A 190 28.28 -44.27 -10.31
C LEU A 190 29.03 -45.40 -11.02
N ASN A 191 29.32 -46.46 -10.29
CA ASN A 191 29.38 -47.84 -10.76
C ASN A 191 29.81 -48.74 -9.60
N THR A 192 28.87 -49.49 -9.02
CA THR A 192 28.97 -50.88 -8.51
C THR A 192 27.70 -51.17 -7.70
N GLY A 193 26.92 -52.18 -8.13
CA GLY A 193 25.78 -52.73 -7.38
C GLY A 193 24.51 -52.86 -8.20
#